data_AF-A0A1G9GG88-F1
#
_entry.id   AF-A0A1G9GG88-F1
#
_cell.length_a   1.000
_cell.length_b   1.000
_cell.length_c   1.000
_cell.angle_alpha   90.00
_cell.angle_beta   90.00
_cell.angle_gamma   90.00
#
_symmetry.space_group_name_H-M   'P 1'
#
loop_
_entity.id
_entity.type
_entity.pdbx_description
1 polymer ?
#
loop_
_entity_poly.entity_id
_entity_poly.type
_entity_poly.pdbx_seq_one_letter_code
_entity_poly.pdbx_strand_id
1 'polypeptide(L)'
;MGSDLRGEVAGGSVVHTAEFIVSSARLAELYECSALLRRTRVRAEEIVDEALALLTEAEGRGDDARARELREQLETARAKYCQVLNAYMVILRRINEERQEILRAQLERDQIEGLSGAA
;
A
#
# COMPACT_ATOMS: atom_id res chain seq x y z
N MET A 1 -7.36 -53.75 2.47
CA MET A 1 -7.22 -52.67 1.48
C MET A 1 -7.52 -51.36 2.19
N GLY A 2 -6.56 -50.81 2.91
CA GLY A 2 -6.79 -49.62 3.73
C GLY A 2 -5.44 -49.00 4.06
N SER A 3 -5.11 -47.92 3.35
CA SER A 3 -4.13 -46.88 3.71
C SER A 3 -3.85 -46.07 2.45
N ASP A 4 -4.63 -45.01 2.22
CA ASP A 4 -4.23 -43.91 1.31
C ASP A 4 -4.88 -42.56 1.66
N LEU A 5 -5.56 -42.43 2.81
CA LEU A 5 -6.23 -41.18 3.21
C LEU A 5 -5.34 -40.23 4.03
N ARG A 6 -4.10 -40.61 4.36
CA ARG A 6 -3.18 -39.75 5.14
C ARG A 6 -2.30 -38.82 4.29
N GLY A 7 -2.27 -38.99 2.97
CA GLY A 7 -1.43 -38.19 2.07
C GLY A 7 -2.03 -36.83 1.68
N GLU A 8 -3.33 -36.77 1.40
CA GLU A 8 -3.98 -35.53 0.92
C GLU A 8 -4.21 -34.49 2.03
N VAL A 9 -4.55 -34.93 3.25
CA VAL A 9 -4.85 -34.02 4.37
C VAL A 9 -3.59 -33.26 4.82
N ALA A 10 -2.43 -33.92 4.83
CA ALA A 10 -1.16 -33.29 5.16
C ALA A 10 -0.68 -32.33 4.05
N GLY A 11 -0.91 -32.67 2.78
CA GLY A 11 -0.58 -31.82 1.63
C GLY A 11 -1.37 -30.52 1.61
N GLY A 12 -2.69 -30.56 1.87
CA GLY A 12 -3.52 -29.36 1.96
C GLY A 12 -3.11 -28.43 3.10
N SER A 13 -2.83 -28.97 4.29
CA SER A 13 -2.42 -28.19 5.47
C SER A 13 -1.09 -27.43 5.28
N VAL A 14 -0.11 -28.06 4.62
CA VAL A 14 1.20 -27.42 4.35
C VAL A 14 1.10 -26.34 3.29
N VAL A 15 0.36 -26.57 2.19
CA VAL A 15 0.14 -25.56 1.13
C VAL A 15 -0.57 -24.33 1.69
N HIS A 16 -1.62 -24.54 2.49
CA HIS A 16 -2.32 -23.45 3.15
C HIS A 16 -1.44 -22.68 4.14
N THR A 17 -0.56 -23.37 4.89
CA THR A 17 0.40 -22.69 5.78
C THR A 17 1.38 -21.82 4.98
N ALA A 18 1.86 -22.32 3.84
CA ALA A 18 2.73 -21.55 2.94
C ALA A 18 2.03 -20.32 2.35
N GLU A 19 0.78 -20.46 1.88
CA GLU A 19 -0.04 -19.35 1.39
C GLU A 19 -0.25 -18.27 2.44
N PHE A 20 -0.53 -18.66 3.70
CA PHE A 20 -0.69 -17.72 4.79
C PHE A 20 0.60 -16.96 5.11
N ILE A 21 1.74 -17.65 5.12
CA ILE A 21 3.06 -17.02 5.32
C ILE A 21 3.35 -16.03 4.20
N VAL A 22 3.09 -16.41 2.94
CA VAL A 22 3.32 -15.55 1.77
C VAL A 22 2.42 -14.30 1.82
N SER A 23 1.12 -14.44 2.08
CA SER A 23 0.22 -13.30 2.19
C SER A 23 0.55 -12.40 3.38
N SER A 24 0.98 -12.98 4.51
CA SER A 24 1.41 -12.19 5.68
C SER A 24 2.68 -11.39 5.39
N ALA A 25 3.67 -11.99 4.69
CA ALA A 25 4.88 -11.29 4.26
C ALA A 25 4.56 -10.16 3.28
N ARG A 26 3.71 -10.42 2.28
CA ARG A 26 3.26 -9.40 1.33
C ARG A 26 2.53 -8.26 2.03
N LEU A 27 1.68 -8.56 3.02
CA LEU A 27 1.00 -7.53 3.80
C LEU A 27 1.98 -6.65 4.57
N ALA A 28 3.04 -7.24 5.15
CA ALA A 28 4.10 -6.49 5.82
C ALA A 28 4.84 -5.55 4.85
N GLU A 29 5.24 -6.04 3.67
CA GLU A 29 5.89 -5.24 2.62
C GLU A 29 5.00 -4.07 2.16
N LEU A 30 3.69 -4.30 2.01
CA LEU A 30 2.73 -3.25 1.68
C LEU A 30 2.67 -2.17 2.76
N TYR A 31 2.70 -2.56 4.05
CA TYR A 31 2.75 -1.60 5.15
C TYR A 31 4.05 -0.79 5.13
N GLU A 32 5.20 -1.41 4.89
CA GLU A 32 6.47 -0.70 4.76
C GLU A 32 6.46 0.30 3.60
N CYS A 33 5.95 -0.12 2.44
CA CYS A 33 5.74 0.77 1.29
C CYS A 33 4.80 1.92 1.63
N SER A 34 3.71 1.66 2.36
CA SER A 34 2.78 2.71 2.79
C SER A 34 3.45 3.73 3.71
N ALA A 35 4.30 3.28 4.63
CA ALA A 35 5.04 4.14 5.54
C ALA A 35 6.05 5.02 4.79
N LEU A 36 6.75 4.44 3.80
CA LEU A 36 7.63 5.19 2.92
C LEU A 36 6.86 6.25 2.12
N LEU A 37 5.78 5.86 1.44
CA LEU A 37 4.94 6.77 0.66
C LEU A 37 4.34 7.89 1.53
N ARG A 38 3.95 7.60 2.77
CA ARG A 38 3.48 8.61 3.72
C ARG A 38 4.56 9.66 4.01
N ARG A 39 5.81 9.24 4.25
CA ARG A 39 6.93 10.17 4.47
C ARG A 39 7.24 10.97 3.20
N THR A 40 7.26 10.31 2.04
CA THR A 40 7.49 10.98 0.75
C THR A 40 6.38 11.99 0.44
N ARG A 41 5.12 11.69 0.79
CA ARG A 41 3.99 12.60 0.62
C ARG A 41 4.19 13.87 1.43
N VAL A 42 4.57 13.74 2.71
CA VAL A 42 4.87 14.89 3.59
C VAL A 42 6.00 15.72 2.99
N ARG A 43 7.09 15.10 2.52
CA ARG A 43 8.18 15.84 1.89
C ARG A 43 7.75 16.54 0.59
N ALA A 44 6.91 15.91 -0.22
CA ALA A 44 6.38 16.52 -1.44
C ALA A 44 5.44 17.71 -1.14
N GLU A 45 4.66 17.63 -0.06
CA GLU A 45 3.81 18.72 0.44
C GLU A 45 4.66 19.93 0.86
N GLU A 46 5.71 19.69 1.64
CA GLU A 46 6.68 20.74 2.04
C GLU A 46 7.29 21.45 0.81
N ILE A 47 7.67 20.71 -0.24
CA ILE A 47 8.23 21.31 -1.46
C ILE A 47 7.21 22.18 -2.19
N VAL A 48 5.93 21.78 -2.20
CA VAL A 48 4.85 22.61 -2.77
C VAL A 48 4.68 23.90 -1.97
N ASP A 49 4.71 23.81 -0.65
CA ASP A 49 4.59 24.98 0.25
C ASP A 49 5.79 25.93 0.09
N GLU A 50 7.01 25.38 0.03
CA GLU A 50 8.23 26.14 -0.25
C GLU A 50 8.15 26.88 -1.60
N ALA A 51 7.74 26.18 -2.67
CA ALA A 51 7.59 26.79 -4.00
C ALA A 51 6.52 27.89 -4.03
N LEU A 52 5.41 27.70 -3.31
CA LEU A 52 4.35 28.71 -3.20
C LEU A 52 4.83 29.97 -2.45
N ALA A 53 5.59 29.78 -1.37
CA ALA A 53 6.17 30.88 -0.61
C ALA A 53 7.14 31.70 -1.46
N LEU A 54 8.05 31.02 -2.20
CA LEU A 54 8.98 31.68 -3.11
C LEU A 54 8.27 32.44 -4.23
N LEU A 55 7.21 31.86 -4.78
CA LEU A 55 6.40 32.54 -5.81
C LEU A 55 5.78 33.82 -5.27
N THR A 56 5.17 33.75 -4.08
CA THR A 56 4.53 34.91 -3.44
C THR A 56 5.56 36.01 -3.14
N GLU A 57 6.78 35.64 -2.73
CA GLU A 57 7.89 36.58 -2.53
C GLU A 57 8.31 37.27 -3.85
N ALA A 58 8.43 36.52 -4.94
CA ALA A 58 8.79 37.07 -6.25
C ALA A 58 7.71 38.02 -6.80
N GLU A 59 6.43 37.64 -6.68
CA GLU A 59 5.30 38.47 -7.06
C GLU A 59 5.25 39.76 -6.24
N GLY A 60 5.47 39.68 -4.92
CA GLY A 60 5.51 40.84 -4.04
C GLY A 60 6.66 41.82 -4.33
N ARG A 61 7.74 41.36 -4.96
CA ARG A 61 8.87 42.18 -5.40
C ARG A 61 8.75 42.70 -6.83
N GLY A 62 7.72 42.27 -7.58
CA GLY A 62 7.56 42.62 -9.00
C GLY A 62 8.59 41.94 -9.91
N ASP A 63 9.17 40.83 -9.49
CA ASP A 63 10.13 40.07 -10.30
C ASP A 63 9.38 39.09 -11.22
N ASP A 64 8.85 39.63 -12.32
CA ASP A 64 7.98 38.90 -13.26
C ASP A 64 8.69 37.71 -13.93
N ALA A 65 10.00 37.83 -14.17
CA ALA A 65 10.79 36.77 -14.80
C ALA A 65 10.90 35.57 -13.84
N ARG A 66 11.30 35.83 -12.60
CA ARG A 66 11.41 34.79 -11.57
C ARG A 66 10.05 34.22 -11.19
N ALA A 67 9.00 35.04 -11.09
CA ALA A 67 7.65 34.57 -10.80
C ALA A 67 7.15 33.59 -11.87
N ARG A 68 7.47 33.81 -13.16
CA ARG A 68 7.10 32.87 -14.23
C ARG A 68 7.75 31.50 -14.04
N GLU A 69 9.06 31.47 -13.79
CA GLU A 69 9.80 30.22 -13.53
C GLU A 69 9.26 29.48 -12.31
N LEU A 70 9.01 30.19 -11.21
CA LEU A 70 8.50 29.60 -9.98
C LEU A 70 7.08 29.02 -10.15
N ARG A 71 6.24 29.57 -11.03
CA ARG A 71 4.94 28.96 -11.36
C ARG A 71 5.11 27.60 -12.05
N GLU A 72 6.05 27.47 -12.98
CA GLU A 72 6.34 26.19 -13.64
C GLU A 72 6.88 25.14 -12.65
N GLN A 73 7.75 25.58 -11.73
CA GLN A 73 8.27 24.73 -10.65
C GLN A 73 7.16 24.30 -9.69
N LEU A 74 6.26 25.21 -9.30
CA LEU A 74 5.12 24.91 -8.43
C LEU A 74 4.17 23.88 -9.08
N GLU A 75 3.85 24.04 -10.36
CA GLU A 75 3.01 23.07 -11.07
C GLU A 75 3.69 21.71 -11.18
N THR A 76 5.01 21.68 -11.39
CA THR A 76 5.79 20.44 -11.34
C THR A 76 5.75 19.79 -9.96
N ALA A 77 5.93 20.57 -8.89
CA ALA A 77 5.87 20.09 -7.51
C ALA A 77 4.48 19.51 -7.18
N ARG A 78 3.41 20.20 -7.58
CA ARG A 78 2.02 19.73 -7.44
C ARG A 78 1.78 18.42 -8.18
N ALA A 79 2.26 18.31 -9.41
CA ALA A 79 2.14 17.08 -10.19
C ALA A 79 2.84 15.91 -9.48
N LYS A 80 4.03 16.12 -8.91
CA LYS A 80 4.76 15.11 -8.13
C LYS A 80 4.06 14.74 -6.84
N TYR A 81 3.54 15.72 -6.10
CA TYR A 81 2.73 15.47 -4.91
C TYR A 81 1.51 14.58 -5.25
N CYS A 82 0.77 14.92 -6.31
CA CYS A 82 -0.36 14.12 -6.76
C CYS A 82 0.02 12.69 -7.16
N GLN A 83 1.17 12.49 -7.82
CA GLN A 83 1.69 11.15 -8.14
C GLN A 83 1.92 10.32 -6.87
N VAL A 84 2.56 10.90 -5.86
CA VAL A 84 2.83 10.22 -4.58
C VAL A 84 1.53 9.93 -3.82
N LEU A 85 0.60 10.88 -3.78
CA LEU A 85 -0.70 10.71 -3.12
C LEU A 85 -1.50 9.59 -3.77
N ASN A 86 -1.55 9.53 -5.10
CA ASN A 86 -2.23 8.47 -5.84
C ASN A 86 -1.61 7.09 -5.55
N ALA A 87 -0.27 6.99 -5.58
CA ALA A 87 0.43 5.76 -5.23
C ALA A 87 0.11 5.32 -3.78
N TYR A 88 0.09 6.26 -2.84
CA TYR A 88 -0.26 5.99 -1.44
C TYR A 88 -1.69 5.44 -1.30
N MET A 89 -2.68 6.04 -1.97
CA MET A 89 -4.07 5.57 -1.96
C MET A 89 -4.20 4.16 -2.55
N VAL A 90 -3.48 3.87 -3.65
CA VAL A 90 -3.45 2.53 -4.26
C VAL A 90 -2.90 1.49 -3.28
N ILE A 91 -1.80 1.80 -2.59
CA ILE A 91 -1.22 0.88 -1.59
C ILE A 91 -2.17 0.66 -0.41
N LEU A 92 -2.82 1.70 0.10
CA LEU A 92 -3.81 1.54 1.18
C LEU A 92 -4.98 0.64 0.77
N ARG A 93 -5.46 0.78 -0.46
CA ARG A 93 -6.48 -0.11 -1.01
C ARG A 93 -5.97 -1.55 -1.06
N ARG A 94 -4.75 -1.77 -1.58
CA ARG A 94 -4.16 -3.11 -1.68
C ARG A 94 -3.96 -3.76 -0.30
N ILE A 95 -3.56 -3.00 0.71
CA ILE A 95 -3.49 -3.47 2.11
C ILE A 95 -4.85 -3.99 2.57
N ASN A 96 -5.93 -3.26 2.31
CA ASN A 96 -7.28 -3.68 2.72
C ASN A 96 -7.72 -4.94 1.96
N GLU A 97 -7.43 -5.03 0.66
CA GLU A 97 -7.71 -6.22 -0.15
C GLU A 97 -6.97 -7.45 0.41
N GLU A 98 -5.66 -7.34 0.64
CA GLU A 98 -4.85 -8.46 1.16
C GLU A 98 -5.31 -8.88 2.58
N ARG A 99 -5.69 -7.92 3.44
CA ARG A 99 -6.30 -8.23 4.76
C ARG A 99 -7.60 -9.01 4.63
N GLN A 100 -8.45 -8.64 3.69
CA GLN A 100 -9.71 -9.34 3.46
C GLN A 100 -9.47 -10.75 2.88
N GLU A 101 -8.50 -10.90 1.99
CA GLU A 101 -8.12 -12.21 1.45
C GLU A 101 -7.61 -13.14 2.55
N ILE A 102 -6.74 -12.65 3.44
CA ILE A 102 -6.26 -13.41 4.61
C ILE A 102 -7.43 -13.82 5.52
N LEU A 103 -8.34 -12.89 5.84
CA LEU A 103 -9.50 -13.18 6.69
C LEU A 103 -10.44 -14.22 6.05
N ARG A 104 -10.70 -14.14 4.74
CA ARG A 104 -11.52 -15.13 4.03
C ARG A 104 -10.86 -16.51 4.08
N ALA A 105 -9.56 -16.58 3.80
CA ALA A 105 -8.81 -17.83 3.85
C ALA A 105 -8.79 -18.45 5.26
N GLN A 106 -8.82 -17.64 6.32
CA GLN A 106 -8.96 -18.13 7.70
C GLN A 106 -10.37 -18.69 7.97
N LEU A 107 -11.42 -17.96 7.59
CA LEU A 107 -12.80 -18.41 7.78
C LEU A 107 -13.12 -19.70 7.00
N GLU A 108 -12.58 -19.86 5.80
CA GLU A 108 -12.73 -21.07 5.00
C GLU A 108 -12.06 -22.27 5.69
N ARG A 109 -10.91 -22.08 6.34
CA ARG A 109 -10.26 -23.15 7.14
C ARG A 109 -11.09 -23.54 8.35
N ASP A 110 -11.55 -22.56 9.12
CA ASP A 110 -12.35 -22.82 10.32
C ASP A 110 -13.64 -23.60 9.99
N GLN A 111 -14.24 -23.33 8.82
CA GLN A 111 -15.39 -24.10 8.33
C GLN A 111 -15.03 -25.55 7.95
N ILE A 112 -13.91 -25.77 7.26
CA ILE A 112 -13.48 -27.11 6.84
C ILE A 112 -13.09 -27.97 8.06
N GLU A 113 -12.35 -27.41 9.02
CA GLU A 113 -11.97 -28.12 10.25
C GLU A 113 -13.18 -28.38 11.15
N GLY A 114 -14.11 -27.42 11.27
CA GLY A 114 -15.36 -27.59 12.02
C GLY A 114 -16.28 -28.68 11.46
N LEU A 115 -16.24 -28.94 10.14
CA LEU A 115 -16.97 -30.03 9.49
C LEU A 115 -16.24 -31.38 9.61
N SER A 116 -14.91 -31.40 9.72
CA SER A 116 -14.11 -32.61 9.85
C SER A 116 -14.14 -33.24 11.26
N GLY A 117 -14.54 -32.49 12.30
CA GLY A 117 -14.62 -32.98 13.69
C GLY A 117 -15.99 -33.51 14.13
N ALA A 118 -17.01 -33.46 13.27
CA ALA A 118 -18.40 -33.81 13.59
C ALA A 118 -18.86 -35.20 13.07
N ALA A 119 -17.91 -36.08 12.72
CA ALA A 119 -18.18 -37.44 12.20
C ALA A 119 -17.66 -38.53 13.13
#